data_AF-A0A836IVR1-F1
#
_entry.id   AF-A0A836IVR1-F1
#
_cell.length_a   1.000
_cell.length_b   1.000
_cell.length_c   1.000
_cell.angle_alpha   90.00
_cell.angle_beta   90.00
_cell.angle_gamma   90.00
#
_symmetry.space_group_name_H-M   'P 1'
#
loop_
_entity.id
_entity.type
_entity.pdbx_description
1 polymer ?
#
loop_
_entity_poly.entity_id
_entity_poly.type
_entity_poly.pdbx_seq_one_letter_code
_entity_poly.pdbx_strand_id
1 'polypeptide(L)'
;MANENGENAIVRVSSNKRKFGYVDYAKHRLHEGYPEVTISALGTAIADAVSVVELLKNQGVVVVKKIHTARAHFDDVRSTTTDKIEVTLTKSADFDAIYEQQQRDREAAKARTEGEEAGDE
;
A
#
# COMPACT_ATOMS: atom_id res chain seq x y z
N MET A 1 -2.31 -15.61 -16.77
CA MET A 1 -1.89 -14.58 -17.75
C MET A 1 -1.08 -13.57 -16.98
N ALA A 2 0.25 -13.60 -17.13
CA ALA A 2 1.11 -12.57 -16.56
C ALA A 2 0.82 -11.27 -17.32
N ASN A 3 0.57 -10.17 -16.60
CA ASN A 3 0.35 -8.89 -17.26
C ASN A 3 1.66 -8.47 -17.95
N GLU A 4 1.67 -8.57 -19.28
CA GLU A 4 2.76 -8.14 -20.17
C GLU A 4 2.78 -6.61 -20.38
N ASN A 5 2.27 -5.85 -19.42
CA ASN A 5 2.50 -4.41 -19.30
C ASN A 5 3.21 -4.18 -17.96
N GLY A 6 4.53 -4.02 -18.01
CA GLY A 6 5.40 -3.70 -16.87
C GLY A 6 5.18 -2.29 -16.30
N GLU A 7 3.93 -1.87 -16.12
CA GLU A 7 3.55 -0.57 -15.60
C GLU A 7 3.45 -0.63 -14.07
N ASN A 8 4.29 0.17 -13.41
CA ASN A 8 4.30 0.41 -11.97
C ASN A 8 2.89 0.69 -11.41
N ALA A 9 2.49 -0.02 -10.35
CA ALA A 9 1.20 0.18 -9.72
C ALA A 9 1.18 1.45 -8.86
N ILE A 10 0.17 2.31 -8.99
CA ILE A 10 0.08 3.55 -8.19
C ILE A 10 -1.00 3.40 -7.10
N VAL A 11 -0.59 3.58 -5.86
CA VAL A 11 -1.50 3.67 -4.70
C VAL A 11 -1.62 5.13 -4.29
N ARG A 12 -2.82 5.70 -4.48
CA ARG A 12 -3.13 7.08 -4.10
C ARG A 12 -3.68 7.11 -2.68
N VAL A 13 -2.90 7.65 -1.75
CA VAL A 13 -3.28 7.82 -0.36
C VAL A 13 -4.04 9.12 -0.19
N SER A 14 -5.22 9.03 0.41
CA SER A 14 -6.02 10.16 0.86
C SER A 14 -6.39 10.00 2.33
N SER A 15 -6.70 11.12 2.99
CA SER A 15 -7.04 11.21 4.42
C SER A 15 -8.32 10.48 4.83
N ASN A 16 -9.16 10.07 3.86
CA ASN A 16 -10.52 9.59 4.14
C ASN A 16 -10.61 8.06 4.29
N LYS A 17 -9.50 7.32 4.15
CA LYS A 17 -9.48 5.86 4.30
C LYS A 17 -8.46 5.43 5.34
N ARG A 18 -8.67 4.24 5.91
CA ARG A 18 -7.78 3.63 6.90
C ARG A 18 -6.41 3.30 6.30
N LYS A 19 -5.34 3.65 7.02
CA LYS A 19 -3.94 3.40 6.63
C LYS A 19 -3.67 1.94 6.26
N PHE A 20 -4.17 1.01 7.07
CA PHE A 20 -4.00 -0.43 6.83
C PHE A 20 -4.61 -0.91 5.51
N GLY A 21 -5.66 -0.25 5.00
CA GLY A 21 -6.21 -0.58 3.69
C GLY A 21 -5.24 -0.28 2.55
N TYR A 22 -4.48 0.81 2.64
CA TYR A 22 -3.43 1.13 1.66
C TYR A 22 -2.23 0.19 1.77
N VAL A 23 -1.86 -0.21 3.00
CA VAL A 23 -0.80 -1.20 3.25
C VAL A 23 -1.15 -2.54 2.59
N ASP A 24 -2.36 -3.04 2.84
CA ASP A 24 -2.81 -4.31 2.27
C ASP A 24 -2.93 -4.23 0.75
N TYR A 25 -3.46 -3.12 0.22
CA TYR A 25 -3.56 -2.90 -1.22
C TYR A 25 -2.18 -2.85 -1.91
N ALA A 26 -1.20 -2.19 -1.30
CA ALA A 26 0.17 -2.13 -1.84
C ALA A 26 0.83 -3.51 -1.87
N LYS A 27 0.71 -4.29 -0.79
CA LYS A 27 1.20 -5.69 -0.76
C LYS A 27 0.52 -6.53 -1.83
N HIS A 28 -0.79 -6.41 -1.97
CA HIS A 28 -1.53 -7.17 -2.97
C HIS A 28 -1.09 -6.83 -4.40
N ARG A 29 -0.81 -5.56 -4.73
CA ARG A 29 -0.23 -5.20 -6.04
C ARG A 29 1.13 -5.86 -6.27
N LEU A 30 2.03 -5.82 -5.29
CA LEU A 30 3.33 -6.50 -5.43
C LEU A 30 3.15 -8.01 -5.60
N HIS A 31 2.21 -8.63 -4.89
CA HIS A 31 1.90 -10.06 -5.01
C HIS A 31 1.33 -10.43 -6.39
N GLU A 32 0.51 -9.57 -7.01
CA GLU A 32 -0.03 -9.78 -8.37
C GLU A 32 1.03 -9.76 -9.49
N GLY A 33 2.29 -9.50 -9.15
CA GLY A 33 3.41 -9.52 -10.09
C GLY A 33 3.84 -8.15 -10.61
N TYR A 34 3.28 -7.06 -10.06
CA TYR A 34 3.80 -5.73 -10.36
C TYR A 34 5.21 -5.59 -9.79
N PRO A 35 6.22 -5.19 -10.59
CA PRO A 35 7.60 -5.12 -10.13
C PRO A 35 7.80 -4.04 -9.06
N GLU A 36 7.03 -2.95 -9.18
CA GLU A 36 7.11 -1.79 -8.30
C GLU A 36 5.70 -1.27 -7.97
N VAL A 37 5.60 -0.64 -6.81
CA VAL A 37 4.42 0.10 -6.40
C VAL A 37 4.80 1.50 -5.93
N THR A 38 4.09 2.52 -6.39
CA THR A 38 4.30 3.91 -6.00
C THR A 38 3.19 4.41 -5.08
N ILE A 39 3.55 4.76 -3.86
CA ILE A 39 2.67 5.42 -2.90
C ILE A 39 2.69 6.92 -3.18
N SER A 40 1.54 7.50 -3.52
CA SER A 40 1.41 8.92 -3.85
C SER A 40 0.40 9.63 -2.95
N ALA A 41 0.67 10.86 -2.56
CA ALA A 41 -0.24 11.68 -1.77
C ALA A 41 -0.05 13.18 -2.03
N LEU A 42 -1.07 13.95 -1.66
CA LEU A 42 -1.12 15.41 -1.78
C LEU A 42 -1.38 16.06 -0.42
N GLY A 43 -0.74 17.19 -0.16
CA GLY A 43 -1.00 18.05 1.00
C GLY A 43 -0.93 17.29 2.33
N THR A 44 -1.99 17.38 3.14
CA THR A 44 -2.05 16.76 4.47
C THR A 44 -1.95 15.24 4.45
N ALA A 45 -2.34 14.58 3.35
CA ALA A 45 -2.25 13.13 3.20
C ALA A 45 -0.80 12.63 3.05
N ILE A 46 0.19 13.52 2.87
CA ILE A 46 1.62 13.15 2.80
C ILE A 46 2.05 12.43 4.08
N ALA A 47 1.62 12.89 5.25
CA ALA A 47 1.95 12.25 6.52
C ALA A 47 1.43 10.79 6.60
N ASP A 48 0.25 10.55 6.03
CA ASP A 48 -0.34 9.22 5.97
C ASP A 48 0.38 8.33 4.96
N ALA A 49 0.81 8.86 3.81
CA ALA A 49 1.64 8.13 2.85
C ALA A 49 2.98 7.69 3.47
N VAL A 50 3.65 8.58 4.21
CA VAL A 50 4.87 8.24 4.95
C VAL A 50 4.59 7.15 5.98
N SER A 51 3.49 7.27 6.73
CA SER A 51 3.08 6.23 7.69
C SER A 51 2.87 4.86 7.02
N VAL A 52 2.22 4.83 5.86
CA VAL A 52 1.99 3.60 5.08
C VAL A 52 3.31 2.98 4.62
N VAL A 53 4.24 3.80 4.11
CA VAL A 53 5.57 3.35 3.70
C VAL A 53 6.34 2.77 4.89
N GLU A 54 6.34 3.44 6.04
CA GLU A 54 7.04 2.94 7.24
C GLU A 54 6.40 1.65 7.78
N LEU A 55 5.08 1.51 7.74
CA LEU A 55 4.42 0.24 8.10
C LEU A 55 4.87 -0.92 7.21
N LEU A 56 4.96 -0.69 5.89
CA LEU A 56 5.43 -1.71 4.94
C LEU A 56 6.91 -2.07 5.19
N LYS A 57 7.77 -1.08 5.45
CA LYS A 57 9.19 -1.32 5.76
C LYS A 57 9.37 -2.08 7.08
N ASN A 58 8.63 -1.71 8.11
CA ASN A 58 8.70 -2.36 9.43
C ASN A 58 8.18 -3.80 9.40
N GLN A 59 7.29 -4.13 8.46
CA GLN A 59 6.87 -5.50 8.17
C GLN A 59 7.92 -6.29 7.38
N GLY A 60 9.01 -5.67 6.92
CA GLY A 60 10.07 -6.33 6.16
C GLY A 60 9.69 -6.71 4.73
N VAL A 61 8.55 -6.24 4.22
CA VAL A 61 8.01 -6.67 2.92
C VAL A 61 8.52 -5.83 1.74
N VAL A 62 8.98 -4.60 1.96
CA VAL A 62 9.40 -3.71 0.86
C VAL A 62 10.73 -3.03 1.13
N VAL A 63 11.36 -2.59 0.04
CA VAL A 63 12.47 -1.64 0.07
C VAL A 63 12.10 -0.38 -0.71
N VAL A 64 12.58 0.78 -0.24
CA VAL A 64 12.35 2.06 -0.92
C VAL A 64 13.37 2.21 -2.04
N LYS A 65 12.89 2.34 -3.29
CA LYS A 65 13.73 2.57 -4.46
C LYS A 65 13.93 4.07 -4.73
N LYS A 66 12.86 4.87 -4.60
CA LYS A 66 12.89 6.30 -4.92
C LYS A 66 11.89 7.06 -4.06
N ILE A 67 12.28 8.25 -3.63
CA ILE A 67 11.40 9.25 -3.03
C ILE A 67 11.47 10.49 -3.90
N HIS A 68 10.30 11.01 -4.30
CA HIS A 68 10.18 12.24 -5.06
C HIS A 68 9.13 13.13 -4.42
N THR A 69 9.45 14.42 -4.29
CA THR A 69 8.51 15.45 -3.89
C THR A 69 8.44 16.53 -4.97
N ALA A 70 7.23 17.04 -5.19
CA ALA A 70 6.97 18.07 -6.18
C ALA A 70 5.83 18.97 -5.72
N ARG A 71 5.61 20.05 -6.46
CA ARG A 71 4.44 20.90 -6.29
C ARG A 71 3.49 20.66 -7.46
N ALA A 72 2.30 20.12 -7.16
CA ALA A 72 1.26 19.87 -8.16
C ALA A 72 0.46 21.16 -8.43
N HIS A 73 0.16 21.41 -9.70
CA HIS A 73 -0.68 22.52 -10.16
C HIS A 73 -2.02 21.96 -10.64
N PHE A 74 -3.12 22.67 -10.35
CA PHE A 74 -4.47 22.30 -10.76
C PHE A 74 -5.11 23.52 -11.41
N ASP A 75 -5.59 23.36 -12.64
CA ASP A 75 -6.08 24.48 -13.47
C ASP A 75 -7.46 25.02 -13.01
N ASP A 76 -8.22 24.23 -12.23
CA ASP A 76 -9.67 24.41 -12.13
C ASP A 76 -10.15 25.18 -10.87
N VAL A 77 -9.27 25.52 -9.92
CA VAL A 77 -9.66 26.27 -8.71
C VAL A 77 -8.54 27.20 -8.24
N ARG A 78 -8.67 28.50 -8.52
CA ARG A 78 -7.92 29.61 -7.91
C ARG A 78 -6.44 29.29 -7.63
N SER A 79 -5.68 28.86 -8.64
CA SER A 79 -4.21 28.69 -8.60
C SER A 79 -3.68 28.16 -7.25
N THR A 80 -4.23 27.05 -6.74
CA THR A 80 -3.75 26.45 -5.49
C THR A 80 -2.76 25.34 -5.81
N THR A 81 -1.48 25.68 -5.75
CA THR A 81 -0.45 24.65 -5.78
C THR A 81 -0.49 23.81 -4.51
N THR A 82 -0.41 22.49 -4.61
CA THR A 82 -0.37 21.58 -3.46
C THR A 82 0.86 20.69 -3.53
N ASP A 83 1.55 20.51 -2.41
CA ASP A 83 2.72 19.64 -2.36
C ASP A 83 2.30 18.17 -2.59
N LYS A 84 3.13 17.43 -3.31
CA LYS A 84 2.94 16.04 -3.70
C LYS A 84 4.15 15.23 -3.27
N ILE A 85 3.90 14.01 -2.76
CA ILE A 85 4.93 13.00 -2.54
C ILE A 85 4.64 11.77 -3.41
N GLU A 86 5.70 11.14 -3.92
CA GLU A 86 5.68 9.86 -4.60
C GLU A 86 6.84 9.00 -4.08
N VAL A 87 6.52 7.84 -3.51
CA VAL A 87 7.51 6.88 -2.99
C VAL A 87 7.37 5.58 -3.75
N THR A 88 8.38 5.24 -4.54
CA THR A 88 8.44 3.98 -5.29
C THR A 88 9.08 2.90 -4.43
N LEU A 89 8.38 1.78 -4.30
CA LEU A 89 8.73 0.63 -3.48
C LEU A 89 8.86 -0.60 -4.37
N THR A 90 9.74 -1.52 -4.00
CA THR A 90 9.86 -2.85 -4.62
C THR A 90 9.78 -3.92 -3.55
N LYS A 91 9.53 -5.17 -3.96
CA LYS A 91 9.59 -6.33 -3.05
C LYS A 91 10.95 -6.38 -2.33
N SER A 92 10.92 -6.71 -1.04
CA SER A 92 12.10 -7.21 -0.34
C SER A 92 12.39 -8.67 -0.72
N ALA A 93 13.54 -9.19 -0.30
CA ALA A 93 13.89 -10.60 -0.52
C ALA A 93 12.89 -11.56 0.18
N ASP A 94 12.36 -11.16 1.33
CA ASP A 94 11.48 -11.99 2.17
C ASP A 94 9.99 -11.76 1.90
N PHE A 95 9.65 -10.94 0.90
CA PHE A 95 8.26 -10.52 0.65
C PHE A 95 7.30 -11.70 0.51
N ASP A 96 7.60 -12.67 -0.35
CA ASP A 96 6.65 -13.73 -0.68
C ASP A 96 6.41 -14.64 0.55
N ALA A 97 7.48 -14.97 1.30
CA ALA A 97 7.37 -15.77 2.53
C ALA A 97 6.54 -15.06 3.61
N ILE A 98 6.79 -13.77 3.84
CA ILE A 98 6.05 -12.98 4.84
C ILE A 98 4.59 -12.78 4.40
N TYR A 99 4.35 -12.53 3.12
CA TYR A 99 3.00 -12.33 2.59
C TYR A 99 2.15 -13.60 2.72
N GLU A 100 2.70 -14.77 2.36
CA GLU A 100 2.02 -16.05 2.51
C GLU A 100 1.72 -16.37 3.98
N GLN A 101 2.67 -16.15 4.88
CA GLN A 101 2.45 -16.33 6.31
C GLN A 101 1.30 -15.45 6.83
N GLN A 102 1.27 -14.17 6.43
CA GLN A 102 0.19 -13.26 6.80
C GLN A 102 -1.17 -13.69 6.26
N GLN A 103 -1.25 -14.29 5.06
CA GLN A 103 -2.52 -14.83 4.55
C GLN A 103 -3.00 -16.02 5.38
N ARG A 104 -2.10 -16.95 5.70
CA ARG A 104 -2.43 -18.11 6.56
C ARG A 104 -2.94 -17.66 7.93
N ASP A 105 -2.27 -16.69 8.55
CA ASP A 105 -2.67 -16.15 9.85
C ASP A 105 -4.04 -15.47 9.79
N ARG A 106 -4.34 -14.76 8.68
CA ARG A 106 -5.63 -14.10 8.46
C ARG A 106 -6.76 -15.11 8.25
N GLU A 107 -6.52 -16.16 7.47
CA GLU A 107 -7.47 -17.26 7.27
C GLU A 107 -7.75 -18.02 8.58
N ALA A 108 -6.70 -18.33 9.35
CA ALA A 108 -6.84 -18.98 10.64
C ALA A 108 -7.60 -18.12 11.66
N ALA A 109 -7.38 -16.80 11.67
CA ALA A 109 -8.14 -15.88 12.52
C ALA A 109 -9.62 -15.84 12.12
N LYS A 110 -9.91 -15.77 10.82
CA LYS A 110 -11.29 -15.75 10.30
C LYS A 110 -12.05 -17.03 10.64
N ALA A 111 -11.42 -18.20 10.46
CA ALA A 111 -12.02 -19.50 10.80
C ALA A 111 -12.31 -19.64 12.31
N ARG A 112 -11.50 -19.03 13.18
CA ARG A 112 -11.77 -19.02 14.63
C ARG A 112 -13.01 -18.19 14.96
N THR A 113 -13.12 -16.98 14.41
CA THR A 113 -14.30 -16.13 14.63
C THR A 113 -15.59 -16.75 14.10
N GLU A 114 -15.55 -17.41 12.94
CA GLU A 114 -16.73 -18.07 12.36
C GLU A 114 -17.13 -19.34 13.15
N GLY A 115 -16.17 -20.06 13.76
CA GLY A 115 -16.46 -21.21 14.62
C GLY A 115 -16.98 -20.81 16.01
N GLU A 116 -16.62 -19.63 16.51
CA GLU A 116 -17.13 -19.08 17.78
C GLU A 116 -18.56 -18.55 17.63
N GLU A 117 -18.90 -17.94 16.48
CA GLU A 117 -20.27 -17.50 16.16
C GLU A 117 -21.25 -18.66 15.89
N ALA A 118 -20.76 -19.81 15.41
CA ALA A 118 -21.58 -21.00 15.16
C ALA A 118 -21.79 -21.90 16.41
N GLY A 119 -21.12 -21.61 17.53
CA GLY A 119 -21.21 -22.37 18.77
C GLY A 119 -22.17 -21.79 19.82
N ASP A 120 -22.82 -20.66 19.51
CA ASP A 120 -23.71 -19.91 20.42
C ASP A 120 -25.19 -19.91 19.94
N GLU A 121 -25.53 -20.76 18.95
CA GLU A 121 -26.91 -21.12 18.54
C GLU A 121 -27.30 -22.53 19.04
#